data_AF-A0A4Y3M5P6-F1
#
_entry.id   AF-A0A4Y3M5P6-F1
#
_cell.length_a   1.000
_cell.length_b   1.000
_cell.length_c   1.000
_cell.angle_alpha   90.00
_cell.angle_beta   90.00
_cell.angle_gamma   90.00
#
_symmetry.space_group_name_H-M   'P 1'
#
loop_
_entity.id
_entity.type
_entity.pdbx_description
1 polymer ?
#
loop_
_entity_poly.entity_id
_entity_poly.type
_entity_poly.pdbx_seq_one_letter_code
_entity_poly.pdbx_strand_id
1 'polypeptide(L)' 'MSNHTKLIQEIEDYVSRRGIAETTFGRMAAGDSYFVSRLRKGGSLLVRTEERVRKFMAAPFEKKAAPPAKEPANA' A
#
# COMPACT_ATOMS: atom_id res chain seq x y z
N MET A 1 -20.79 -5.01 1.04
CA MET A 1 -19.51 -4.47 0.52
C MET A 1 -18.77 -3.86 1.69
N SER A 2 -17.72 -4.50 2.18
CA SER A 2 -16.98 -4.03 3.35
C SER A 2 -16.02 -2.91 2.96
N ASN A 3 -16.02 -1.78 3.67
CA ASN A 3 -15.15 -0.63 3.40
C ASN A 3 -13.66 -1.02 3.22
N HIS A 4 -13.22 -2.09 3.87
CA HIS A 4 -11.88 -2.66 3.71
C HIS A 4 -11.54 -3.07 2.27
N THR A 5 -12.47 -3.67 1.52
CA THR A 5 -12.21 -4.11 0.15
C THR A 5 -11.93 -2.93 -0.77
N LYS A 6 -12.66 -1.81 -0.59
CA LYS A 6 -12.46 -0.60 -1.38
C LYS A 6 -11.08 0.01 -1.14
N LEU A 7 -10.66 0.08 0.13
CA LEU A 7 -9.35 0.58 0.51
C LEU A 7 -8.22 -0.30 -0.03
N ILE A 8 -8.40 -1.63 -0.01
CA ILE A 8 -7.42 -2.56 -0.61
C ILE A 8 -7.31 -2.33 -2.11
N GLN A 9 -8.42 -2.19 -2.83
CA GLN A 9 -8.38 -1.89 -4.27
C GLN A 9 -7.71 -0.54 -4.57
N GLU A 10 -7.94 0.49 -3.75
CA GLU A 10 -7.26 1.79 -3.88
C GLU A 10 -5.75 1.66 -3.64
N ILE A 11 -5.34 0.81 -2.67
CA ILE A 11 -3.92 0.49 -2.45
C ILE A 11 -3.35 -0.26 -3.65
N GLU A 12 -4.04 -1.28 -4.17
CA GLU A 12 -3.62 -2.09 -5.34
C GLU A 12 -3.43 -1.23 -6.60
N ASP A 13 -4.38 -0.33 -6.88
CA ASP A 13 -4.28 0.63 -7.99
C ASP A 13 -3.12 1.61 -7.76
N TYR A 14 -2.93 2.10 -6.52
CA TYR A 14 -1.80 2.98 -6.20
C TYR A 14 -0.45 2.29 -6.40
N VAL A 15 -0.28 1.06 -5.88
CA VAL A 15 0.98 0.32 -6.02
C VAL A 15 1.23 -0.10 -7.47
N SER A 16 0.18 -0.42 -8.24
CA SER A 16 0.26 -0.71 -9.68
C SER A 16 0.67 0.53 -10.48
N ARG A 17 0.08 1.70 -10.20
CA ARG A 17 0.46 2.98 -10.83
C ARG A 17 1.89 3.41 -10.50
N ARG A 18 2.36 3.09 -9.28
CA ARG A 18 3.73 3.36 -8.84
C ARG A 18 4.75 2.32 -9.29
N GLY A 19 4.32 1.10 -9.62
CA GLY A 19 5.21 -0.04 -9.88
C GLY A 19 5.97 -0.53 -8.64
N ILE A 20 5.40 -0.39 -7.44
CA ILE A 20 6.00 -0.91 -6.20
C ILE A 20 5.20 -2.12 -5.69
N ALA A 21 5.81 -3.00 -4.90
CA ALA A 21 5.07 -4.09 -4.27
C ALA A 21 4.26 -3.60 -3.05
N GLU A 22 3.14 -4.25 -2.74
CA GLU A 22 2.32 -3.98 -1.55
C GLU A 22 3.12 -4.06 -0.23
N THR A 23 4.07 -4.97 -0.16
CA THR A 23 5.00 -5.12 0.98
C THR A 23 5.93 -3.90 1.12
N THR A 24 6.34 -3.33 -0.01
CA THR A 24 7.15 -2.10 -0.04
C THR A 24 6.31 -0.90 0.36
N PHE A 25 5.06 -0.84 -0.12
CA PHE A 25 4.10 0.17 0.30
C PHE A 25 3.83 0.11 1.81
N GLY A 26 3.53 -1.06 2.37
CA GLY A 26 3.29 -1.23 3.81
C GLY A 26 4.49 -0.78 4.65
N ARG A 27 5.71 -1.14 4.23
CA ARG A 27 6.94 -0.69 4.88
C ARG A 27 7.17 0.83 4.77
N MET A 28 6.85 1.46 3.64
CA MET A 28 7.03 2.91 3.47
C MET A 28 5.94 3.75 4.15
N ALA A 29 4.69 3.32 4.06
CA ALA A 29 3.53 4.07 4.55
C ALA A 29 3.28 3.83 6.05
N ALA A 30 3.35 2.57 6.50
CA ALA A 30 3.06 2.18 7.87
C ALA A 30 4.31 1.77 8.67
N GLY A 31 5.43 1.45 8.00
CA GLY A 31 6.60 0.86 8.64
C GLY A 31 6.53 -0.67 8.77
N ASP A 32 5.45 -1.29 8.28
CA ASP A 32 5.16 -2.71 8.48
C ASP A 32 4.74 -3.39 7.17
N SER A 33 5.52 -4.39 6.74
CA SER A 33 5.30 -5.10 5.48
C SER A 33 4.01 -5.95 5.47
N TYR A 34 3.43 -6.25 6.65
CA TYR A 34 2.20 -7.01 6.81
C TYR A 34 0.96 -6.12 6.90
N PHE A 35 1.11 -4.80 6.73
CA PHE A 35 0.03 -3.84 6.80
C PHE A 35 -1.14 -4.21 5.87
N VAL A 36 -0.86 -4.48 4.60
CA VAL A 36 -1.89 -4.83 3.60
C VAL A 36 -2.55 -6.18 3.92
N SER A 37 -1.75 -7.18 4.30
CA SER A 37 -2.27 -8.50 4.72
C SER A 37 -3.18 -8.41 5.95
N ARG A 38 -2.82 -7.56 6.92
CA ARG A 38 -3.63 -7.30 8.11
C ARG A 38 -4.93 -6.57 7.75
N LEU A 39 -4.84 -5.58 6.86
CA LEU A 39 -6.01 -4.87 6.34
C LEU A 39 -6.96 -5.82 5.62
N ARG A 40 -6.44 -6.73 4.80
CA ARG A 40 -7.19 -7.79 4.11
C ARG A 40 -7.90 -8.75 5.06
N LYS A 41 -7.30 -9.04 6.21
CA LYS A 41 -7.91 -9.87 7.26
C LYS A 41 -8.97 -9.14 8.10
N GLY A 42 -9.26 -7.86 7.85
CA GLY A 42 -10.19 -7.10 8.67
C GLY A 42 -9.58 -6.55 9.95
N GLY A 43 -8.24 -6.49 10.05
CA GLY A 43 -7.58 -5.98 11.24
C GLY A 43 -7.78 -4.48 11.41
N SER A 44 -8.12 -4.04 12.61
CA SER A 44 -8.25 -2.63 12.94
C SER A 44 -6.91 -1.92 12.82
N LEU A 45 -6.91 -0.80 12.11
CA LEU A 45 -5.76 0.10 12.03
C LEU A 45 -5.81 1.10 13.18
N LEU A 46 -4.64 1.48 13.70
CA LEU A 46 -4.59 2.68 14.54
C LEU A 46 -4.79 3.91 13.64
N VAL A 47 -5.52 4.90 14.13
CA VAL A 47 -5.77 6.18 13.45
C VAL A 47 -4.47 6.81 12.91
N ARG A 48 -3.37 6.75 13.70
CA ARG A 48 -2.06 7.25 13.29
C ARG A 48 -1.47 6.55 12.06
N THR A 49 -1.79 5.27 11.87
CA THR A 49 -1.34 4.49 10.71
C THR A 49 -2.17 4.87 9.49
N GLU A 50 -3.49 5.03 9.65
CA GLU A 50 -4.36 5.51 8.58
C GLU A 50 -3.93 6.91 8.10
N GLU A 51 -3.66 7.83 9.03
CA GLU A 51 -3.17 9.17 8.68
C GLU A 51 -1.86 9.15 7.89
N ARG A 52 -0.91 8.29 8.30
CA ARG A 52 0.36 8.12 7.57
C ARG A 52 0.13 7.56 6.17
N VAL A 53 -0.74 6.57 6.02
CA VAL A 53 -1.11 5.97 4.74
C VAL A 53 -1.78 7.00 3.83
N ARG A 54 -2.76 7.75 4.34
CA ARG A 54 -3.40 8.84 3.59
C ARG A 54 -2.41 9.93 3.19
N LYS A 55 -1.51 10.35 4.10
CA LYS A 55 -0.44 11.31 3.77
C LYS A 55 0.51 10.78 2.69
N PHE A 56 0.85 9.49 2.74
CA PHE A 56 1.71 8.87 1.75
C PHE A 56 1.04 8.80 0.37
N MET A 57 -0.26 8.53 0.33
CA MET A 57 -1.05 8.56 -0.91
C MET A 57 -1.24 9.98 -1.45
N ALA A 58 -1.44 10.97 -0.57
CA ALA A 58 -1.61 12.38 -0.95
C ALA A 58 -0.30 13.07 -1.37
N ALA A 59 0.85 12.54 -0.96
CA ALA A 59 2.14 13.07 -1.35
C ALA A 59 2.38 12.83 -2.85
N PRO A 60 2.64 13.88 -3.65
CA PRO A 60 3.05 13.72 -5.03
C PRO A 60 4.40 13.00 -5.06
N PHE A 61 4.46 11.83 -5.69
CA PHE A 61 5.74 11.18 -5.92
C PHE A 61 6.38 11.86 -7.13
N GLU A 62 7.52 12.50 -6.95
CA GLU A 62 8.34 12.89 -8.09
C GLU A 62 8.71 11.61 -8.83
N LYS A 63 8.30 11.51 -10.11
CA LYS A 63 8.78 10.51 -11.05
C LYS A 63 10.29 10.72 -11.25
N LYS A 64 11.11 10.29 -10.30
CA LYS A 64 12.52 10.01 -10.60
C LYS A 64 12.57 8.56 -11.05
N ALA A 65 13.04 8.39 -12.29
CA ALA A 65 13.02 7.15 -13.05
C ALA A 65 13.37 5.90 -12.23
N ALA A 66 12.58 4.85 -12.45
CA ALA A 66 12.70 3.54 -11.83
C ALA A 66 14.04 2.84 -12.14
N PRO A 67 14.46 1.86 -11.32
CA PRO A 67 14.90 0.58 -11.82
C PRO A 67 13.73 -0.42 -11.81
N PRO A 68 13.70 -1.37 -12.75
CA PRO A 68 12.60 -2.30 -12.94
C PRO A 68 12.65 -3.48 -11.95
N ALA A 69 11.53 -4.21 -11.92
CA ALA A 69 11.40 -5.59 -11.49
C ALA A 69 11.42 -5.87 -9.98
N LYS A 70 10.24 -6.19 -9.45
CA LYS A 70 10.03 -7.52 -8.88
C LYS A 70 8.78 -8.13 -9.51
N GLU A 71 9.02 -9.20 -10.26
CA GLU A 71 8.04 -10.17 -10.75
C GLU A 71 6.91 -10.44 -9.74
N PRO A 72 5.69 -10.74 -10.21
CA PRO A 72 4.66 -11.30 -9.36
C PRO A 72 5.13 -12.69 -8.92
N ALA A 73 5.86 -12.76 -7.80
CA ALA A 73 6.18 -14.00 -7.13
C ALA A 73 4.90 -14.53 -6.44
N ASN A 74 4.12 -15.23 -7.24
CA ASN A 74 3.53 -16.54 -6.96
C ASN A 74 2.38 -16.68 -5.94
N ALA A 75 1.32 -17.33 -6.44
CA ALA A 75 0.68 -18.55 -5.90
C ALA A 75 -0.85 -18.43 -5.78
#